data_AF-A0A2D4R067-F1
#
_entry.id   AF-A0A2D4R067-F1
#
_cell.length_a   1.000
_cell.length_b   1.000
_cell.length_c   1.000
_cell.angle_alpha   90.00
_cell.angle_beta   90.00
_cell.angle_gamma   90.00
#
_symmetry.space_group_name_H-M   'P 1'
#
loop_
_entity.id
_entity.type
_entity.pdbx_description
1 polymer ?
#
loop_
_entity_poly.entity_id
_entity_poly.type
_entity_poly.pdbx_seq_one_letter_code
_entity_poly.pdbx_strand_id
1 'polypeptide(L)'
;KFEKANTRVTAYQKSLSYIKGERAALTKAVYDLNNTMNALEREISGSPSKAEIGEKDNVSLSSRLYNSRGGWYPNSYGPTALHMKSFEVATTLFERLQPKIDAYIEKVQSVGKQLEAAGAPVLLD
;
A
#
# COMPACT_ATOMS: atom_id res chain seq x y z
N LYS A 1 -2.86 -6.93 -7.29
CA LYS A 1 -3.54 -5.70 -7.76
C LYS A 1 -2.87 -4.45 -7.18
N PHE A 2 -2.71 -4.37 -5.85
CA PHE A 2 -2.01 -3.27 -5.18
C PHE A 2 -0.56 -3.04 -5.68
N GLU A 3 0.29 -4.08 -5.73
CA GLU A 3 1.66 -3.97 -6.28
C GLU A 3 1.73 -3.42 -7.72
N LYS A 4 0.81 -3.88 -8.59
CA LYS A 4 0.69 -3.35 -9.95
C LYS A 4 0.34 -1.86 -9.93
N ALA A 5 -0.58 -1.43 -9.07
CA ALA A 5 -0.93 -0.02 -8.92
C ALA A 5 0.25 0.82 -8.42
N ASN A 6 1.04 0.31 -7.47
CA ASN A 6 2.26 1.00 -6.98
C ASN A 6 3.29 1.16 -8.10
N THR A 7 3.50 0.09 -8.89
CA THR A 7 4.38 0.14 -10.06
C THR A 7 3.93 1.21 -11.04
N ARG A 8 2.62 1.31 -11.32
CA ARG A 8 2.06 2.37 -12.15
C ARG A 8 2.30 3.77 -11.60
N VAL A 9 2.15 3.99 -10.29
CA VAL A 9 2.44 5.30 -9.66
C VAL A 9 3.90 5.71 -9.87
N THR A 10 4.85 4.79 -9.68
CA THR A 10 6.27 5.08 -9.94
C THR A 10 6.55 5.38 -11.41
N ALA A 11 5.84 4.71 -12.33
CA ALA A 11 5.93 4.98 -13.74
C ALA A 11 5.30 6.34 -14.11
N TYR A 12 4.19 6.71 -13.47
CA TYR A 12 3.56 8.03 -13.63
C TYR A 12 4.50 9.16 -13.22
N GLN A 13 5.21 9.03 -12.10
CA GLN A 13 6.21 10.01 -11.70
C GLN A 13 7.28 10.24 -12.79
N LYS A 14 7.72 9.17 -13.44
CA LYS A 14 8.70 9.24 -14.55
C LYS A 14 8.07 9.82 -15.82
N SER A 15 6.79 9.57 -16.05
CA SER A 15 6.09 9.99 -17.27
C SER A 15 5.64 11.46 -17.24
N LEU A 16 5.64 12.11 -16.06
CA LEU A 16 5.29 13.53 -15.89
C LEU A 16 6.10 14.47 -16.79
N SER A 17 7.33 14.09 -17.19
CA SER A 17 8.19 14.89 -18.07
C SER A 17 7.71 14.94 -19.53
N TYR A 18 6.90 13.99 -19.96
CA TYR A 18 6.41 13.89 -21.35
C TYR A 18 5.10 14.65 -21.58
N ILE A 19 4.47 15.12 -20.51
CA ILE A 19 3.15 15.76 -20.54
C ILE A 19 3.26 17.19 -21.08
N LYS A 20 2.36 17.53 -22.01
CA LYS A 20 2.33 18.86 -22.66
C LYS A 20 1.26 19.82 -22.09
N GLY A 21 0.23 19.31 -21.40
CA GLY A 21 -0.89 20.09 -20.86
C GLY A 21 -1.28 19.69 -19.43
N GLU A 22 -1.97 20.58 -18.69
CA GLU A 22 -2.46 20.35 -17.31
C GLU A 22 -1.39 19.90 -16.29
N ARG A 23 -0.11 20.23 -16.57
CA ARG A 23 1.05 19.71 -15.85
C ARG A 23 0.98 19.93 -14.34
N ALA A 24 0.51 21.09 -13.88
CA ALA A 24 0.40 21.38 -12.44
C ALA A 24 -0.61 20.46 -11.72
N ALA A 25 -1.80 20.28 -12.30
CA ALA A 25 -2.85 19.45 -11.73
C ALA A 25 -2.46 17.96 -11.71
N LEU A 26 -1.93 17.46 -12.83
CA LEU A 26 -1.49 16.06 -12.96
C LEU A 26 -0.28 15.74 -12.08
N THR A 27 0.67 16.67 -11.98
CA THR A 27 1.81 16.53 -11.05
C THR A 27 1.30 16.40 -9.62
N LYS A 28 0.40 17.29 -9.19
CA LYS A 28 -0.21 17.21 -7.85
C LYS A 28 -0.92 15.87 -7.63
N ALA A 29 -1.73 15.42 -8.58
CA ALA A 29 -2.45 14.16 -8.47
C ALA A 29 -1.51 12.95 -8.33
N VAL A 30 -0.39 12.93 -9.06
CA VAL A 30 0.63 11.86 -8.96
C VAL A 30 1.35 11.90 -7.62
N TYR A 31 1.66 13.08 -7.09
CA TYR A 31 2.25 13.20 -5.74
C TYR A 31 1.27 12.79 -4.65
N ASP A 32 -0.01 13.14 -4.77
CA ASP A 32 -1.05 12.70 -3.83
C ASP A 32 -1.20 11.16 -3.86
N LEU A 33 -1.13 10.54 -5.04
CA LEU A 33 -1.09 9.09 -5.18
C LEU A 33 0.15 8.47 -4.52
N ASN A 34 1.32 9.07 -4.70
CA ASN A 34 2.56 8.60 -4.06
C ASN A 34 2.51 8.70 -2.53
N ASN A 35 1.91 9.76 -1.99
CA ASN A 35 1.71 9.90 -0.56
C ASN A 35 0.74 8.84 -0.03
N THR A 36 -0.35 8.59 -0.76
CA THR A 36 -1.32 7.54 -0.43
C THR A 36 -0.69 6.15 -0.47
N MET A 37 0.12 5.87 -1.50
CA MET A 37 0.91 4.64 -1.63
C MET A 37 1.79 4.42 -0.40
N ASN A 38 2.58 5.42 -0.02
CA ASN A 38 3.49 5.32 1.13
C ASN A 38 2.74 5.13 2.46
N ALA A 39 1.59 5.79 2.63
CA ALA A 39 0.75 5.62 3.81
C ALA A 39 0.17 4.21 3.91
N LEU A 40 -0.36 3.68 2.81
CA LEU A 40 -0.89 2.31 2.74
C LEU A 40 0.23 1.28 2.98
N GLU A 41 1.40 1.47 2.38
CA GLU A 41 2.56 0.59 2.59
C GLU A 41 2.99 0.57 4.06
N ARG A 42 2.97 1.72 4.73
CA ARG A 42 3.28 1.81 6.16
C ARG A 42 2.24 1.10 7.03
N GLU A 43 0.95 1.19 6.71
CA GLU A 43 -0.09 0.47 7.45
C GLU A 43 -0.01 -1.06 7.21
N ILE A 44 0.33 -1.49 5.98
CA ILE A 44 0.41 -2.90 5.59
C ILE A 44 1.70 -3.55 6.11
N SER A 45 2.85 -3.01 5.72
CA SER A 45 4.17 -3.59 5.97
C SER A 45 4.81 -3.07 7.26
N GLY A 46 4.48 -1.84 7.66
CA GLY A 46 5.11 -1.14 8.78
C GLY A 46 6.15 -0.12 8.31
N SER A 47 6.62 0.73 9.23
CA SER A 47 7.70 1.67 8.92
C SER A 47 9.02 0.93 8.69
N PRO A 48 9.80 1.24 7.64
CA PRO A 48 11.16 0.71 7.47
C PRO A 48 12.11 1.16 8.60
N SER A 49 11.82 2.29 9.26
CA SER A 49 12.58 2.78 10.44
C SER A 49 12.41 1.88 11.69
N LYS A 50 11.51 0.89 11.66
CA LYS A 50 11.34 -0.12 12.74
C LYS A 50 12.55 -1.01 12.98
N ALA A 51 13.56 -0.97 12.11
CA ALA A 51 14.83 -1.65 12.34
C ALA A 51 15.66 -1.02 13.48
N GLU A 52 15.28 0.18 13.94
CA GLU A 52 15.91 0.86 15.06
C GLU A 52 15.25 0.49 16.40
N ILE A 53 16.08 0.21 17.41
CA ILE A 53 15.63 -0.25 18.73
C ILE A 53 14.92 0.89 19.47
N GLY A 54 13.60 0.75 19.73
CA GLY A 54 12.88 1.61 20.67
C GLY A 54 11.66 2.38 20.12
N GLU A 55 11.34 2.31 18.82
CA GLU A 55 10.15 2.96 18.28
C GLU A 55 8.85 2.24 18.68
N LYS A 56 7.99 2.92 19.45
CA LYS A 56 6.59 2.55 19.67
C LYS A 56 5.75 2.92 18.44
N ASP A 57 5.87 2.19 17.35
CA ASP A 57 5.04 2.42 16.17
C ASP A 57 3.78 1.53 16.17
N ASN A 58 2.74 1.97 15.46
CA ASN A 58 1.51 1.22 15.26
C ASN A 58 1.83 -0.16 14.64
N VAL A 59 1.22 -1.22 15.17
CA VAL A 59 1.47 -2.59 14.69
C VAL A 59 0.85 -2.76 13.30
N SER A 60 1.66 -3.10 12.30
CA SER A 60 1.22 -3.25 10.91
C SER A 60 0.39 -4.52 10.71
N LEU A 61 -0.38 -4.56 9.61
CA LEU A 61 -1.15 -5.76 9.23
C LEU A 61 -0.24 -6.99 9.12
N SER A 62 0.89 -6.86 8.42
CA SER A 62 1.88 -7.94 8.26
C SER A 62 2.44 -8.42 9.59
N SER A 63 2.68 -7.52 10.55
CA SER A 63 3.15 -7.91 11.88
C SER A 63 2.09 -8.69 12.67
N ARG A 64 0.81 -8.28 12.59
CA ARG A 64 -0.29 -9.02 13.24
C ARG A 64 -0.51 -10.40 12.62
N LEU A 65 -0.47 -10.49 11.29
CA LEU A 65 -0.54 -11.75 10.56
C LEU A 65 0.64 -12.68 10.88
N TYR A 66 1.84 -12.12 11.02
CA TYR A 66 3.02 -12.89 11.42
C TYR A 66 2.84 -13.49 12.82
N ASN A 67 2.37 -12.69 13.78
CA ASN A 67 2.13 -13.14 15.15
C ASN A 67 0.96 -14.14 15.25
N SER A 68 -0.09 -13.99 14.43
CA SER A 68 -1.23 -14.93 14.45
C SER A 68 -0.88 -16.33 13.98
N ARG A 69 0.18 -16.49 13.18
CA ARG A 69 0.62 -17.79 12.68
C ARG A 69 1.16 -18.72 13.77
N GLY A 70 1.56 -18.17 14.92
CA GLY A 70 1.81 -18.93 16.12
C GLY A 70 3.09 -19.77 16.16
N GLY A 71 4.18 -19.22 15.62
CA GLY A 71 5.45 -19.92 15.46
C GLY A 71 5.47 -20.78 14.19
N TRP A 72 6.56 -20.74 13.43
CA TRP A 72 6.71 -21.41 12.13
C TRP A 72 6.94 -22.94 12.24
N TYR A 73 6.61 -23.56 13.37
CA TYR A 73 6.94 -24.96 13.63
C TYR A 73 5.70 -25.76 14.02
N PRO A 74 5.59 -27.04 13.62
CA PRO A 74 4.52 -27.91 14.11
C PRO A 74 4.58 -27.95 15.64
N ASN A 75 3.61 -27.29 16.27
CA ASN A 75 3.35 -27.45 17.69
C ASN A 75 2.14 -28.37 17.86
N SER A 76 2.21 -29.27 18.82
CA SER A 76 1.13 -30.23 19.12
C SER A 76 -0.05 -29.60 19.87
N TYR A 77 0.03 -28.30 20.18
CA TYR A 77 -0.89 -27.60 21.09
C TYR A 77 -1.81 -26.59 20.39
N GLY A 78 -1.64 -26.36 19.07
CA GLY A 78 -2.47 -25.42 18.32
C GLY A 78 -2.21 -23.94 18.66
N PRO A 79 -2.99 -23.01 18.08
CA PRO A 79 -2.82 -21.58 18.33
C PRO A 79 -3.19 -21.20 19.78
N THR A 80 -2.36 -20.38 20.40
CA THR A 80 -2.65 -19.82 21.73
C THR A 80 -3.73 -18.74 21.64
N ALA A 81 -4.32 -18.37 22.78
CA ALA A 81 -5.23 -17.22 22.86
C ALA A 81 -4.60 -15.92 22.33
N LEU A 82 -3.28 -15.74 22.47
CA LEU A 82 -2.56 -14.58 21.94
C LEU A 82 -2.47 -14.61 20.40
N HIS A 83 -2.31 -15.79 19.80
CA HIS A 83 -2.34 -15.95 18.33
C HIS A 83 -3.72 -15.60 17.78
N MET A 84 -4.79 -16.09 18.42
CA MET A 84 -6.17 -15.78 18.06
C MET A 84 -6.46 -14.27 18.16
N LYS A 85 -6.05 -13.63 19.26
CA LYS A 85 -6.17 -12.17 19.41
C LYS A 85 -5.40 -11.41 18.33
N SER A 86 -4.23 -11.89 17.92
CA SER A 86 -3.47 -11.27 16.83
C SER A 86 -4.19 -11.40 15.49
N PHE A 87 -4.86 -12.52 15.26
CA PHE A 87 -5.69 -12.76 14.07
C PHE A 87 -6.92 -11.84 14.02
N GLU A 88 -7.62 -11.67 15.13
CA GLU A 88 -8.76 -10.74 15.23
C GLU A 88 -8.35 -9.29 14.91
N VAL A 89 -7.21 -8.85 15.44
CA VAL A 89 -6.66 -7.52 15.14
C VAL A 89 -6.25 -7.42 13.67
N ALA A 90 -5.61 -8.44 13.11
CA ALA A 90 -5.27 -8.46 11.68
C ALA A 90 -6.52 -8.35 10.79
N THR A 91 -7.60 -9.06 11.15
CA THR A 91 -8.88 -9.01 10.44
C THR A 91 -9.47 -7.60 10.48
N THR A 92 -9.51 -6.99 11.67
CA THR A 92 -10.01 -5.62 11.83
C THR A 92 -9.18 -4.60 11.04
N LEU A 93 -7.86 -4.77 10.99
CA LEU A 93 -6.97 -3.92 10.20
C LEU A 93 -7.23 -4.09 8.69
N PHE A 94 -7.40 -5.33 8.24
CA PHE A 94 -7.70 -5.65 6.86
C PHE A 94 -9.02 -5.03 6.42
N GLU A 95 -10.09 -5.16 7.20
CA GLU A 95 -11.41 -4.56 6.90
C GLU A 95 -11.35 -3.03 6.76
N ARG A 96 -10.48 -2.37 7.53
CA ARG A 96 -10.25 -0.92 7.41
C ARG A 96 -9.39 -0.53 6.21
N LEU A 97 -8.45 -1.38 5.84
CA LEU A 97 -7.49 -1.14 4.75
C LEU A 97 -8.09 -1.43 3.38
N GLN A 98 -8.88 -2.50 3.27
CA GLN A 98 -9.48 -2.95 2.02
C GLN A 98 -10.17 -1.83 1.22
N PRO A 99 -11.11 -1.05 1.78
CA PRO A 99 -11.75 0.03 1.03
C PRO A 99 -10.79 1.16 0.64
N LYS A 100 -9.75 1.44 1.45
CA LYS A 100 -8.73 2.44 1.11
C LYS A 100 -7.87 1.97 -0.08
N ILE A 101 -7.51 0.69 -0.10
CA ILE A 101 -6.75 0.06 -1.18
C ILE A 101 -7.56 0.07 -2.47
N ASP A 102 -8.85 -0.28 -2.40
CA ASP A 102 -9.73 -0.31 -3.57
C ASP A 102 -9.90 1.09 -4.16
N ALA A 103 -10.19 2.10 -3.32
CA ALA A 103 -10.28 3.49 -3.75
C ALA A 103 -8.96 4.02 -4.34
N TYR A 104 -7.81 3.63 -3.76
CA TYR A 104 -6.50 3.97 -4.30
C TYR A 104 -6.29 3.36 -5.69
N ILE A 105 -6.62 2.07 -5.89
CA ILE A 105 -6.48 1.40 -7.19
C ILE A 105 -7.34 2.08 -8.25
N GLU A 106 -8.59 2.42 -7.92
CA GLU A 106 -9.48 3.16 -8.82
C GLU A 106 -8.91 4.53 -9.18
N LYS A 107 -8.35 5.25 -8.19
CA LYS A 107 -7.74 6.55 -8.42
C LYS A 107 -6.51 6.46 -9.32
N VAL A 108 -5.65 5.44 -9.12
CA VAL A 108 -4.49 5.18 -9.98
C VAL A 108 -4.94 4.96 -11.43
N GLN A 109 -5.98 4.17 -11.66
CA GLN A 109 -6.53 3.94 -13.00
C GLN A 109 -7.09 5.23 -13.63
N SER A 110 -7.83 6.02 -12.86
CA SER A 110 -8.39 7.29 -13.32
C SER A 110 -7.30 8.28 -13.71
N VAL A 111 -6.25 8.43 -12.88
CA VAL A 111 -5.13 9.34 -13.17
C VAL A 111 -4.33 8.83 -14.37
N GLY A 112 -4.15 7.51 -14.52
CA GLY A 112 -3.52 6.92 -15.71
C GLY A 112 -4.17 7.36 -17.01
N LYS A 113 -5.50 7.29 -17.10
CA LYS A 113 -6.26 7.74 -18.28
C LYS A 113 -6.06 9.24 -18.56
N GLN A 114 -5.99 10.05 -17.51
CA GLN A 114 -5.76 11.50 -17.65
C GLN A 114 -4.33 11.79 -18.14
N LEU A 115 -3.33 11.05 -17.65
CA LEU A 115 -1.94 11.17 -18.09
C LEU A 115 -1.80 10.78 -19.56
N GLU A 116 -2.42 9.68 -19.98
CA GLU A 116 -2.44 9.24 -21.39
C GLU A 116 -3.08 10.30 -22.30
N ALA A 117 -4.24 10.85 -21.90
CA ALA A 117 -4.89 11.93 -22.64
C ALA A 117 -4.04 13.21 -22.72
N ALA A 118 -3.20 13.46 -21.70
CA ALA A 118 -2.28 14.61 -21.67
C ALA A 118 -0.95 14.36 -22.41
N GLY A 119 -0.80 13.20 -23.06
CA GLY A 119 0.34 12.85 -23.92
C GLY A 119 1.44 12.05 -23.24
N ALA A 120 1.21 11.50 -22.04
CA ALA A 120 2.13 10.56 -21.43
C ALA A 120 2.14 9.22 -22.18
N PRO A 121 3.27 8.48 -22.19
CA PRO A 121 3.34 7.15 -22.77
C PRO A 121 2.38 6.17 -22.08
N VAL A 122 1.76 5.29 -22.89
CA VAL A 122 0.89 4.21 -22.41
C VAL A 122 1.74 3.18 -21.66
N LEU A 123 1.30 2.79 -20.47
CA LEU A 123 1.95 1.73 -19.70
C LEU A 123 1.34 0.38 -20.11
N LEU A 124 2.20 -0.55 -20.55
CA LEU A 124 1.85 -1.94 -20.81
C LEU A 124 2.08 -2.75 -19.53
N ASP A 125 1.17 -3.68 -19.22
CA ASP A 125 0.94 -4.26 -17.88
C ASP A 125 0.95 -5.80 -17.86
#